data_AF-A0A2G9TLP8-F1
#
_entry.id   AF-A0A2G9TLP8-F1
#
_cell.length_a   1.000
_cell.length_b   1.000
_cell.length_c   1.000
_cell.angle_alpha   90.00
_cell.angle_beta   90.00
_cell.angle_gamma   90.00
#
_symmetry.space_group_name_H-M   'P 1'
#
loop_
_entity.id
_entity.type
_entity.pdbx_description
1 polymer ?
#
loop_
_entity_poly.entity_id
_entity_poly.type
_entity_poly.pdbx_seq_one_letter_code
_entity_poly.pdbx_strand_id
1 'polypeptide(L)'
;TQRTESPTASFMSSPDDDTSTLGSIQFTVLYNQEEKKLTVHLIRAKNLKAMDSNGFSDPYVKLHLLPGNAKATKLTSRTIEKTLNPEWNEELHYYGVTEADKQKKTL
;
A
#
# COMPACT_ATOMS: atom_id res chain seq x y z
N THR A 1 37.44 43.29 -29.74
CA THR A 1 36.70 43.76 -28.56
C THR A 1 35.59 42.77 -28.26
N GLN A 2 35.80 41.90 -27.28
CA GLN A 2 34.89 40.80 -26.93
C GLN A 2 33.69 41.36 -26.16
N ARG A 3 32.49 40.91 -26.54
CA ARG A 3 31.21 41.27 -25.91
C ARG A 3 31.09 40.57 -24.57
N THR A 4 30.62 41.31 -23.58
CA THR A 4 30.31 40.88 -22.21
C THR A 4 29.05 40.02 -22.20
N GLU A 5 29.15 38.79 -21.71
CA GLU A 5 28.00 37.90 -21.48
C GLU A 5 27.71 37.89 -19.97
N SER A 6 26.53 38.36 -19.58
CA SER A 6 26.05 38.34 -18.19
C SER A 6 25.72 36.90 -17.77
N PRO A 7 26.03 36.46 -16.53
CA PRO A 7 25.61 35.15 -16.07
C PRO A 7 24.09 35.15 -15.89
N THR A 8 23.41 34.31 -16.66
CA THR A 8 22.01 33.96 -16.42
C THR A 8 21.92 33.33 -15.04
N ALA A 9 21.12 33.93 -14.16
CA ALA A 9 20.80 33.34 -12.86
C ALA A 9 20.04 32.03 -13.14
N SER A 10 20.73 30.90 -13.02
CA SER A 10 20.10 29.60 -12.94
C SER A 10 19.28 29.57 -11.66
N PHE A 11 17.97 29.78 -11.80
CA PHE A 11 16.99 29.29 -10.85
C PHE A 11 17.22 27.78 -10.74
N MET A 12 17.97 27.38 -9.71
CA MET A 12 17.96 26.01 -9.26
C MET A 12 16.56 25.75 -8.72
N SER A 13 15.67 25.29 -9.58
CA SER A 13 14.54 24.50 -9.14
C SER A 13 15.15 23.32 -8.40
N SER A 14 15.06 23.37 -7.07
CA SER A 14 15.33 22.25 -6.17
C SER A 14 14.65 21.02 -6.79
N PRO A 15 15.37 19.92 -7.07
CA PRO A 15 14.74 18.71 -7.59
C PRO A 15 13.78 18.21 -6.53
N ASP A 16 12.51 18.52 -6.80
CA ASP A 16 11.31 17.77 -6.53
C ASP A 16 11.31 16.94 -5.25
N ASP A 17 10.46 17.41 -4.34
CA ASP A 17 9.72 16.65 -3.37
C ASP A 17 9.07 15.41 -4.03
N ASP A 18 9.85 14.35 -4.27
CA ASP A 18 9.35 13.00 -4.54
C ASP A 18 9.08 12.28 -3.21
N THR A 19 8.60 13.03 -2.21
CA THR A 19 8.34 12.53 -0.85
C THR A 19 6.88 12.21 -0.59
N SER A 20 6.00 12.67 -1.48
CA SER A 20 4.56 12.66 -1.25
C SER A 20 3.88 11.30 -1.50
N THR A 21 4.47 10.41 -2.30
CA THR A 21 3.87 9.11 -2.65
C THR A 21 4.56 7.94 -1.96
N LEU A 22 3.82 7.24 -1.09
CA LEU A 22 4.26 6.02 -0.41
C LEU A 22 4.11 4.75 -1.28
N GLY A 23 3.63 4.92 -2.52
CA GLY A 23 3.26 3.88 -3.46
C GLY A 23 1.76 3.61 -3.49
N SER A 24 1.38 2.56 -4.22
CA SER A 24 -0.03 2.16 -4.42
C SER A 24 -0.19 0.67 -4.24
N ILE A 25 -1.25 0.25 -3.56
CA ILE A 25 -1.58 -1.17 -3.34
C ILE A 25 -2.84 -1.51 -4.13
N GLN A 26 -2.78 -2.60 -4.88
CA GLN A 26 -3.87 -3.15 -5.67
C GLN A 26 -4.42 -4.39 -4.95
N PHE A 27 -5.71 -4.35 -4.63
CA PHE A 27 -6.44 -5.45 -4.01
C PHE A 27 -7.90 -5.42 -4.43
N THR A 28 -8.60 -6.55 -4.31
CA THR A 28 -10.05 -6.64 -4.48
C THR A 28 -10.69 -7.23 -3.25
N VAL A 29 -11.95 -6.87 -3.01
CA VAL A 29 -12.73 -7.36 -1.86
C VAL A 29 -14.07 -7.87 -2.37
N LEU A 30 -14.40 -9.10 -2.01
CA LEU A 30 -15.62 -9.79 -2.35
C LEU A 30 -16.28 -10.25 -1.05
N TYR A 31 -17.58 -10.00 -0.91
CA TYR A 31 -18.32 -10.43 0.27
C TYR A 31 -19.47 -11.36 -0.13
N ASN A 32 -19.45 -12.56 0.44
CA ASN A 32 -20.51 -13.54 0.32
C ASN A 32 -21.36 -13.51 1.59
N GLN A 33 -22.57 -12.96 1.47
CA GLN A 33 -23.50 -12.84 2.59
C GLN A 33 -24.02 -14.20 3.09
N GLU A 34 -24.29 -15.12 2.18
CA GLU A 34 -24.77 -16.48 2.50
C GLU A 34 -23.76 -17.24 3.38
N GLU A 35 -22.48 -17.14 3.06
CA GLU A 35 -21.40 -17.78 3.80
C GLU A 35 -20.83 -16.91 4.93
N LYS A 36 -21.30 -15.66 5.07
CA LYS A 36 -20.71 -14.64 5.96
C LYS A 36 -19.17 -14.56 5.78
N LYS A 37 -18.73 -14.59 4.53
CA LYS A 37 -17.32 -14.71 4.14
C LYS A 37 -16.87 -13.47 3.37
N LEU A 38 -15.76 -12.86 3.80
CA LEU A 38 -15.12 -11.75 3.09
C LEU A 38 -13.80 -12.25 2.49
N THR A 39 -13.73 -12.30 1.16
CA THR A 39 -12.53 -12.64 0.41
C THR A 39 -11.83 -11.36 0.00
N VAL A 40 -10.58 -11.19 0.43
CA VAL A 40 -9.72 -10.09 0.03
C VAL A 40 -8.60 -10.64 -0.83
N HIS A 41 -8.63 -10.35 -2.12
CA HIS A 41 -7.57 -10.75 -3.05
C HIS A 41 -6.50 -9.66 -3.05
N LEU A 42 -5.37 -9.93 -2.42
CA LEU A 42 -4.21 -9.04 -2.41
C LEU A 42 -3.36 -9.32 -3.65
N ILE A 43 -3.35 -8.37 -4.59
CA ILE A 43 -2.74 -8.57 -5.90
C ILE A 43 -1.26 -8.18 -5.83
N ARG A 44 -0.99 -6.88 -5.66
CA ARG A 44 0.37 -6.33 -5.66
C ARG A 44 0.42 -4.91 -5.12
N ALA A 45 1.60 -4.42 -4.81
CA ALA A 45 1.87 -3.00 -4.69
C ALA A 45 2.85 -2.54 -5.75
N LYS A 46 2.80 -1.25 -6.07
CA LYS A 46 3.70 -0.60 -7.03
C LYS A 46 4.23 0.69 -6.46
N ASN A 47 5.47 1.00 -6.84
CA ASN A 47 6.11 2.26 -6.50
C ASN A 47 6.18 2.51 -4.99
N LEU A 48 6.38 1.46 -4.19
CA LEU A 48 6.54 1.62 -2.75
C LEU A 48 7.79 2.45 -2.45
N LYS A 49 7.70 3.29 -1.43
CA LYS A 49 8.85 4.09 -0.98
C LYS A 49 9.89 3.17 -0.36
N ALA A 50 11.14 3.29 -0.81
CA ALA A 50 12.28 2.64 -0.17
C ALA A 50 12.47 3.22 1.24
N MET A 51 12.05 2.47 2.25
CA MET A 51 12.22 2.85 3.66
C MET A 51 13.54 2.36 4.25
N ASP A 52 14.22 1.42 3.59
CA ASP A 52 15.45 0.82 4.11
C ASP A 52 16.70 1.48 3.53
N SER A 53 17.80 1.49 4.30
CA SER A 53 19.06 2.16 3.93
C SER A 53 19.71 1.53 2.68
N ASN A 54 19.30 0.32 2.31
CA ASN A 54 19.76 -0.37 1.13
C ASN A 54 19.02 0.04 -0.17
N GLY A 55 18.10 1.02 -0.12
CA GLY A 55 17.33 1.49 -1.27
C GLY A 55 16.18 0.57 -1.70
N PHE A 56 15.85 -0.43 -0.89
CA PHE A 56 14.72 -1.34 -1.10
C PHE A 56 13.75 -1.28 0.09
N SER A 57 12.72 -2.13 0.07
CA SER A 57 11.83 -2.34 1.21
C SER A 57 11.44 -3.81 1.29
N ASP A 58 10.99 -4.21 2.46
CA ASP A 58 10.43 -5.54 2.73
C ASP A 58 8.92 -5.41 3.00
N PRO A 59 8.14 -5.08 1.96
CA PRO A 59 6.72 -4.81 2.13
C PRO A 59 5.92 -6.05 2.55
N TYR A 60 5.01 -5.82 3.49
CA TYR A 60 3.96 -6.74 3.91
C TYR A 60 2.66 -5.95 4.14
N VAL A 61 1.52 -6.61 3.98
CA VAL A 61 0.20 -6.02 4.20
C VAL A 61 -0.45 -6.69 5.39
N LYS A 62 -0.95 -5.88 6.32
CA LYS A 62 -1.72 -6.37 7.47
C LYS A 62 -3.14 -5.85 7.35
N LEU A 63 -4.08 -6.77 7.21
CA LEU A 63 -5.50 -6.49 7.10
C LEU A 63 -6.10 -6.67 8.49
N HIS A 64 -6.89 -5.68 8.91
CA HIS A 64 -7.60 -5.68 10.17
C HIS A 64 -9.08 -5.46 9.93
N LEU A 65 -9.91 -6.43 10.31
CA LEU A 65 -11.36 -6.27 10.29
C LEU A 65 -11.85 -5.71 11.63
N LEU A 66 -12.59 -4.59 11.60
CA LEU A 66 -13.19 -3.93 12.76
C LEU A 66 -14.71 -4.20 12.80
N PRO A 67 -15.37 -4.31 13.97
CA PRO A 67 -14.90 -4.20 15.36
C PRO A 67 -14.31 -5.53 15.90
N GLY A 68 -13.18 -5.98 15.36
CA GLY A 68 -12.56 -7.24 15.69
C GLY A 68 -11.76 -7.20 16.99
N ASN A 69 -12.36 -7.73 18.06
CA ASN A 69 -11.66 -8.03 19.31
C ASN A 69 -11.02 -9.46 19.30
N ALA A 70 -11.05 -10.15 18.15
CA ALA A 70 -10.59 -11.53 18.01
C ALA A 70 -9.33 -11.63 17.15
N LYS A 71 -8.43 -12.58 17.47
CA LYS A 71 -7.24 -12.85 16.65
C LYS A 71 -7.57 -13.25 15.20
N ALA A 72 -8.78 -13.76 14.96
CA ALA A 72 -9.27 -14.15 13.64
C ALA A 72 -9.56 -12.98 12.68
N THR A 73 -9.56 -11.73 13.15
CA THR A 73 -9.78 -10.54 12.32
C THR A 73 -8.49 -9.87 11.85
N LYS A 74 -7.33 -10.45 12.15
CA LYS A 74 -6.03 -9.96 11.71
C LYS A 74 -5.42 -10.95 10.73
N LEU A 75 -5.35 -10.57 9.47
CA LEU A 75 -4.64 -11.32 8.45
C LEU A 75 -3.37 -10.55 8.07
N THR A 76 -2.27 -11.27 7.94
CA THR A 76 -1.00 -10.69 7.50
C THR A 76 -0.56 -11.45 6.27
N SER A 77 -0.26 -10.71 5.20
CA SER A 77 0.26 -11.27 3.97
C SER A 77 1.68 -11.78 4.17
N ARG A 78 2.21 -12.47 3.16
CA ARG A 78 3.64 -12.78 3.12
C ARG A 78 4.45 -11.47 3.04
N THR A 79 5.64 -11.47 3.64
CA THR A 79 6.62 -10.40 3.40
C THR A 79 7.38 -10.74 2.13
N ILE A 80 7.47 -9.79 1.20
CA ILE A 80 8.33 -9.94 0.02
C ILE A 80 9.52 -9.03 0.24
N GLU A 81 10.70 -9.64 0.41
CA GLU A 81 11.91 -8.91 0.76
C GLU A 81 12.52 -8.21 -0.46
N LYS A 82 13.24 -7.11 -0.22
CA LYS A 82 14.05 -6.38 -1.22
C LYS A 82 13.29 -5.99 -2.50
N THR A 83 12.05 -5.49 -2.37
CA THR A 83 11.27 -5.04 -3.53
C THR A 83 10.44 -3.79 -3.23
N LEU A 84 10.33 -2.91 -4.22
CA LEU A 84 9.40 -1.77 -4.21
C LEU A 84 8.10 -2.06 -4.98
N ASN A 85 8.02 -3.24 -5.62
CA ASN A 85 6.87 -3.68 -6.39
C ASN A 85 6.51 -5.13 -6.00
N PRO A 86 6.09 -5.37 -4.75
CA PRO A 86 5.73 -6.70 -4.30
C PRO A 86 4.48 -7.21 -5.02
N GLU A 87 4.51 -8.46 -5.46
CA GLU A 87 3.36 -9.16 -6.03
C GLU A 87 3.01 -10.35 -5.13
N TRP A 88 1.96 -10.20 -4.33
CA TRP A 88 1.53 -11.26 -3.40
C TRP A 88 0.68 -12.30 -4.11
N ASN A 89 -0.27 -11.86 -4.95
CA ASN A 89 -1.27 -12.70 -5.60
C ASN A 89 -1.88 -13.73 -4.63
N GLU A 90 -2.26 -13.27 -3.44
CA GLU A 90 -2.78 -14.12 -2.37
C GLU A 90 -4.21 -13.75 -1.97
N GLU A 91 -4.99 -14.75 -1.59
CA GLU A 91 -6.38 -14.57 -1.17
C GLU A 91 -6.52 -14.76 0.34
N LEU A 92 -6.99 -13.70 0.99
CA LEU A 92 -7.18 -13.61 2.43
C LEU A 92 -8.67 -13.69 2.75
N HIS A 93 -9.06 -14.70 3.51
CA HIS A 93 -10.45 -15.00 3.81
C HIS A 93 -10.79 -14.70 5.26
N TYR A 94 -11.80 -13.85 5.48
CA TYR A 94 -12.45 -13.71 6.78
C TYR A 94 -13.74 -14.51 6.81
N TYR A 95 -13.95 -15.26 7.88
CA TYR A 95 -15.17 -16.01 8.14
C TYR A 95 -15.94 -15.38 9.31
N GLY A 96 -17.26 -15.42 9.24
CA GLY A 96 -18.13 -14.88 10.29
C GLY A 96 -18.32 -13.36 10.22
N VAL A 97 -18.09 -12.74 9.06
CA VAL A 97 -18.31 -11.31 8.85
C VAL A 97 -19.81 -11.04 8.72
N THR A 98 -20.42 -10.40 9.72
CA THR A 98 -21.86 -10.12 9.71
C THR A 98 -22.17 -8.75 9.10
N GLU A 99 -23.40 -8.56 8.62
CA GLU A 99 -23.85 -7.28 8.05
C GLU A 99 -23.75 -6.11 9.04
N ALA A 100 -23.84 -6.40 10.34
CA ALA A 100 -23.65 -5.42 11.41
C ALA A 100 -22.20 -4.89 11.48
N ASP A 101 -21.20 -5.70 11.09
CA ASP A 101 -19.80 -5.30 11.04
C ASP A 101 -19.50 -4.45 9.80
N LYS A 102 -20.16 -4.74 8.67
CA LYS A 102 -20.02 -3.97 7.42
C LYS A 102 -20.40 -2.49 7.55
N GLN A 103 -21.29 -2.15 8.48
CA GLN A 103 -21.81 -0.79 8.64
C GLN A 103 -20.90 0.13 9.46
N LYS A 104 -19.83 -0.39 10.09
CA LYS A 104 -18.89 0.41 10.87
C LYS A 104 -17.63 0.76 10.06
N LYS A 105 -17.75 1.88 9.33
CA LYS A 105 -16.69 2.75 8.79
C LYS A 105 -16.07 2.30 7.46
N THR A 106 -16.81 2.64 6.40
CA THR A 106 -16.26 2.95 5.07
C THR A 106 -15.68 4.38 5.10
N LEU A 107 -14.52 4.52 4.44
CA LEU A 107 -13.56 5.64 4.36
C LEU A 107 -12.65 5.88 5.58
#